data_AF-A0A9D6AP84-F1
#
_entry.id   AF-A0A9D6AP84-F1
#
_cell.length_a   1.000
_cell.length_b   1.000
_cell.length_c   1.000
_cell.angle_alpha   90.00
_cell.angle_beta   90.00
_cell.angle_gamma   90.00
#
_symmetry.space_group_name_H-M   'P 1'
#
loop_
_entity.id
_entity.type
_entity.pdbx_description
1 polymer ?
#
loop_
_entity_poly.entity_id
_entity_poly.type
_entity_poly.pdbx_seq_one_letter_code
_entity_poly.pdbx_strand_id
1 'polypeptide(L)'
;MAKKKSKKAAEKQVAQAQATGLMGKIKELMQFFEESKVEIKKVVWPTRKETITTCVAVLVVSVVIALYLGVVDLAFTKIVEVVLS
;
A
#
# COMPACT_ATOMS: atom_id res chain seq x y z
N MET A 1 11.73 51.14 28.55
CA MET A 1 12.50 50.12 27.79
C MET A 1 12.42 48.69 28.35
N ALA A 2 11.49 48.36 29.27
CA ALA A 2 11.44 47.06 29.94
C ALA A 2 10.57 45.98 29.26
N LYS A 3 9.52 46.36 28.49
CA LYS A 3 8.62 45.39 27.84
C LYS A 3 9.23 44.66 26.62
N LYS A 4 10.30 45.21 26.03
CA LYS A 4 10.91 44.68 24.78
C LYS A 4 11.84 43.48 25.01
N LYS A 5 12.43 43.35 26.21
CA LYS A 5 13.31 42.22 26.58
C LYS A 5 12.53 40.93 26.88
N SER A 6 11.39 41.03 27.55
CA SER A 6 10.60 39.84 27.93
C SER A 6 9.91 39.18 26.72
N LYS A 7 9.41 39.98 25.76
CA LYS A 7 8.82 39.46 24.51
C LYS A 7 9.83 38.69 23.65
N LYS A 8 11.08 39.18 23.59
CA LYS A 8 12.17 38.58 22.82
C LYS A 8 12.71 37.28 23.43
N ALA A 9 12.56 37.08 24.74
CA ALA A 9 12.93 35.84 25.43
C ALA A 9 11.87 34.73 25.22
N ALA A 10 10.58 35.10 25.23
CA ALA A 10 9.48 34.17 24.95
C ALA A 10 9.50 33.66 23.50
N GLU A 11 9.76 34.53 22.51
CA GLU A 11 9.89 34.13 21.09
C GLU A 11 11.05 33.15 20.85
N LYS A 12 12.16 33.31 21.58
CA LYS A 12 13.34 32.45 21.45
C LYS A 12 13.10 31.05 22.04
N GLN A 13 12.33 30.96 23.13
CA GLN A 13 11.95 29.69 23.76
C GLN A 13 10.92 28.91 22.93
N VAL A 14 9.95 29.59 22.31
CA VAL A 14 8.97 28.97 21.39
C VAL A 14 9.64 28.49 20.10
N ALA A 15 10.59 29.27 19.55
CA ALA A 15 11.37 28.86 18.37
C ALA A 15 12.30 27.67 18.67
N GLN A 16 12.93 27.62 19.86
CA GLN A 16 13.72 26.46 20.30
C GLN A 16 12.83 25.24 20.54
N ALA A 17 11.64 25.38 21.13
CA ALA A 17 10.69 24.28 21.32
C ALA A 17 10.19 23.71 19.98
N GLN A 18 9.94 24.55 18.97
CA GLN A 18 9.53 24.14 17.63
C GLN A 18 10.68 23.50 16.83
N ALA A 19 11.91 24.01 16.94
CA ALA A 19 13.09 23.39 16.34
C ALA A 19 13.39 22.02 16.96
N THR A 20 13.20 21.89 18.27
CA THR A 20 13.33 20.60 18.98
C THR A 20 12.19 19.64 18.62
N GLY A 21 10.97 20.15 18.39
CA GLY A 21 9.83 19.36 17.94
C GLY A 21 9.99 18.82 16.51
N LEU A 22 10.57 19.61 15.59
CA LEU A 22 10.89 19.15 14.24
C LEU A 22 12.03 18.14 14.26
N MET A 23 13.09 18.40 15.04
CA MET A 23 14.22 17.48 15.19
C MET A 23 13.80 16.16 15.84
N GLY A 24 12.86 16.20 16.79
CA GLY A 24 12.21 15.02 17.38
C GLY A 24 11.41 14.20 16.36
N LYS A 25 10.57 14.86 15.54
CA LYS A 25 9.82 14.18 14.47
C LYS A 25 10.71 13.58 13.40
N ILE A 26 11.81 14.26 13.03
CA ILE A 26 12.80 13.70 12.08
C ILE A 26 13.48 12.47 12.68
N LYS A 27 13.80 12.49 13.97
CA LYS A 27 14.37 11.34 14.68
C LYS A 27 13.39 10.15 14.75
N GLU A 28 12.11 10.41 15.02
CA GLU A 28 11.06 9.39 14.99
C GLU A 28 10.87 8.78 13.60
N LEU A 29 10.87 9.60 12.55
CA LEU A 29 10.80 9.11 11.17
C LEU A 29 12.03 8.30 10.77
N MET A 30 13.24 8.76 11.11
CA MET A 30 14.46 7.98 10.87
C MET A 30 14.41 6.63 11.59
N GLN A 31 13.95 6.60 12.84
CA GLN A 31 13.77 5.37 13.59
C GLN A 31 12.73 4.44 12.95
N PHE A 32 11.60 4.98 12.47
CA PHE A 32 10.60 4.19 11.73
C PHE A 32 11.15 3.57 10.44
N PHE A 33 12.00 4.29 9.70
CA PHE A 33 12.66 3.74 8.50
C PHE A 33 13.70 2.67 8.85
N GLU A 34 14.46 2.85 9.93
CA GLU A 34 15.41 1.86 10.44
C GLU A 34 14.68 0.56 10.81
N GLU A 35 13.58 0.68 11.56
CA GLU A 35 12.71 -0.44 11.96
C GLU A 35 12.04 -1.11 10.74
N SER A 36 11.50 -0.33 9.80
CA SER A 36 10.90 -0.84 8.57
C SER A 36 11.90 -1.61 7.71
N LYS A 37 13.16 -1.16 7.64
CA LYS A 37 14.24 -1.84 6.91
C LYS A 37 14.57 -3.21 7.51
N VAL A 38 14.49 -3.33 8.84
CA VAL A 38 14.66 -4.62 9.54
C VAL A 38 13.50 -5.56 9.24
N GLU A 39 12.26 -5.08 9.19
CA GLU A 39 11.09 -5.88 8.85
C GLU A 39 11.08 -6.32 7.38
N ILE A 40 11.48 -5.44 6.45
CA ILE A 40 11.58 -5.79 5.02
C ILE A 40 12.58 -6.93 4.79
N LYS A 41 13.64 -7.03 5.60
CA LYS A 41 14.57 -8.17 5.53
C LYS A 41 13.94 -9.50 5.93
N LYS A 42 12.82 -9.51 6.67
CA LYS A 42 12.08 -10.73 7.01
C LYS A 42 11.13 -11.16 5.88
N VAL A 43 10.91 -10.31 4.87
CA VAL A 43 10.07 -10.66 3.72
C VAL A 43 10.83 -11.67 2.86
N VAL A 44 10.35 -12.90 2.87
CA VAL A 44 10.85 -13.96 2.00
C VAL A 44 10.25 -13.73 0.62
N TRP A 45 11.07 -13.22 -0.29
CA TRP A 45 10.66 -13.08 -1.69
C TRP A 45 10.60 -14.46 -2.33
N PRO A 46 9.47 -14.79 -2.98
CA PRO A 46 9.29 -16.09 -3.61
C PRO A 46 10.37 -16.31 -4.67
N THR A 47 10.83 -17.54 -4.78
CA THR A 47 11.76 -17.92 -5.83
C THR A 47 11.08 -17.85 -7.20
N ARG A 48 11.85 -17.62 -8.27
CA ARG A 48 11.31 -17.54 -9.65
C ARG A 48 10.44 -18.75 -10.01
N LYS A 49 10.77 -19.93 -9.48
CA LYS A 49 10.04 -21.17 -9.70
C LYS A 49 8.68 -21.17 -9.01
N GLU A 50 8.61 -20.70 -7.77
CA GLU A 50 7.35 -20.59 -7.03
C GLU A 50 6.41 -19.57 -7.68
N THR A 51 6.94 -18.41 -8.09
CA THR A 51 6.14 -17.39 -8.80
C THR A 51 5.54 -17.93 -10.10
N ILE A 52 6.32 -18.68 -10.89
CA ILE A 52 5.81 -19.28 -12.13
C ILE A 52 4.75 -20.33 -11.80
N THR A 53 4.97 -21.16 -10.77
CA THR A 53 4.01 -22.20 -10.37
C THR A 53 2.68 -21.59 -9.95
N THR A 54 2.69 -20.52 -9.16
CA THR A 54 1.46 -19.82 -8.75
C THR A 54 0.79 -19.10 -9.93
N CYS A 55 1.56 -18.48 -10.84
CA CYS A 55 1.02 -17.92 -12.07
C CYS A 55 0.33 -18.98 -12.95
N VAL A 56 0.96 -20.14 -13.14
CA VAL A 56 0.38 -21.24 -13.92
C VAL A 56 -0.90 -21.75 -13.27
N ALA A 57 -0.92 -21.90 -11.94
CA ALA A 57 -2.13 -22.30 -11.22
C ALA A 57 -3.29 -21.30 -11.45
N VAL A 58 -3.01 -20.00 -11.37
CA VAL A 58 -4.02 -18.95 -11.63
C VAL A 58 -4.48 -18.98 -13.10
N LEU A 59 -3.58 -19.19 -14.06
CA LEU A 59 -3.94 -19.31 -15.48
C LEU A 59 -4.87 -20.50 -15.71
N VAL A 60 -4.59 -21.65 -15.11
CA VAL A 60 -5.45 -22.83 -15.23
C VAL A 60 -6.85 -22.54 -14.69
N VAL A 61 -6.95 -21.97 -13.49
CA VAL A 61 -8.25 -21.62 -12.88
C VAL A 61 -8.99 -20.59 -13.73
N SER A 62 -8.30 -19.58 -14.25
CA SER A 62 -8.88 -18.58 -15.15
C SER A 62 -9.43 -19.19 -16.43
N VAL A 63 -8.71 -20.13 -17.05
CA VAL A 63 -9.17 -20.83 -18.27
C VAL A 63 -10.43 -21.65 -17.99
N VAL A 64 -10.48 -22.35 -16.86
CA VAL A 64 -11.67 -23.12 -16.46
C VAL A 64 -12.88 -22.21 -16.30
N ILE A 65 -12.72 -21.08 -15.61
CA ILE A 65 -13.80 -20.10 -15.42
C ILE A 65 -14.23 -19.50 -16.76
N ALA A 66 -13.28 -19.14 -17.64
CA ALA A 66 -13.58 -18.59 -18.95
C ALA A 66 -14.37 -19.57 -19.82
N LEU A 67 -14.01 -20.85 -19.81
CA LEU A 67 -14.76 -21.89 -20.51
C LEU A 67 -16.17 -22.06 -19.93
N TYR A 68 -16.30 -22.10 -18.60
CA TYR A 68 -17.60 -22.20 -17.95
C TYR A 68 -18.51 -21.01 -18.31
N LEU A 69 -18.01 -19.79 -18.14
CA LEU A 69 -18.77 -18.58 -18.49
C LEU A 69 -19.09 -18.56 -19.98
N GLY A 70 -18.14 -18.88 -20.86
CA GLY A 70 -18.38 -18.92 -22.30
C GLY A 70 -19.49 -19.91 -22.70
N VAL A 71 -19.56 -21.08 -22.08
CA VAL A 71 -20.66 -22.04 -22.30
C VAL A 71 -22.00 -21.46 -21.82
N VAL A 72 -22.00 -20.81 -20.66
CA VAL A 72 -23.20 -20.17 -20.12
C VAL A 72 -23.65 -19.03 -21.03
N ASP A 73 -22.77 -18.15 -21.47
CA ASP A 73 -23.09 -17.05 -22.39
C ASP A 73 -23.71 -17.54 -23.71
N LEU A 74 -23.17 -18.63 -24.27
CA LEU A 74 -23.73 -19.26 -25.47
C LEU A 74 -25.12 -19.86 -25.21
N ALA A 75 -25.32 -20.53 -24.07
CA ALA A 75 -26.62 -21.06 -23.69
C ALA A 75 -27.66 -19.95 -23.49
N PHE A 76 -27.29 -18.86 -22.80
CA PHE A 76 -28.15 -17.70 -22.62
C PHE A 76 -28.51 -17.04 -23.95
N THR A 77 -27.54 -16.87 -24.86
CA THR A 77 -27.81 -16.32 -26.20
C THR A 77 -28.86 -17.15 -26.94
N LYS A 78 -28.77 -18.48 -26.87
CA LYS A 78 -29.73 -19.38 -27.51
C LYS A 78 -31.12 -19.32 -26.87
N ILE A 79 -31.20 -19.22 -25.54
CA ILE A 79 -32.48 -19.09 -24.83
C ILE A 79 -33.15 -17.77 -25.21
N VAL A 80 -32.41 -16.66 -25.24
CA VAL A 80 -32.95 -15.34 -25.60
C VAL A 80 -33.40 -15.33 -27.07
N GLU A 81 -32.64 -15.95 -27.98
CA GLU A 81 -33.01 -16.10 -29.39
C GLU A 81 -34.34 -16.86 -29.56
N VAL A 82 -34.54 -17.92 -28.78
CA VAL A 82 -35.81 -18.70 -28.78
C VAL A 82 -36.98 -17.93 -28.18
N VAL A 83 -36.74 -17.08 -27.17
CA VAL A 83 -37.80 -16.29 -26.49
C VAL A 83 -38.22 -15.06 -27.29
N LEU A 84 -37.29 -14.44 -28.03
CA LEU A 84 -37.55 -13.26 -28.85
C LEU A 84 -38.11 -13.61 -30.24
N SER A 85 -37.90 -14.86 -30.67
CA SER A 85 -38.56 -15.48 -31.84
C SER A 85 -39.99 -15.89 -31.51
#